data_AF-A0A8C4KLP7-F1
#
_entry.id   AF-A0A8C4KLP7-F1
#
_cell.length_a   1.000
_cell.length_b   1.000
_cell.length_c   1.000
_cell.angle_alpha   90.00
_cell.angle_beta   90.00
_cell.angle_gamma   90.00
#
_symmetry.space_group_name_H-M   'P 1'
#
loop_
_entity.id
_entity.type
_entity.pdbx_description
1 polymer ?
#
loop_
_entity_poly.entity_id
_entity_poly.type
_entity_poly.pdbx_seq_one_letter_code
_entity_poly.pdbx_strand_id
1 'polypeptide(L)'
;MNRSFNKSQTLRYLECSAVEVKSKFGAEFRRFSLDRYKPGKFEDFYKLILHIHHIANLEVMIGYADVHGDLLPINNDDNFFKAVSSAHPLLRVFIQRQGQQLLFSLRYEVCILN
;
A
#
# COMPACT_ATOMS: atom_id res chain seq x y z
N MET A 1 10.58 8.86 -41.85
CA MET A 1 9.78 7.84 -41.13
C MET A 1 9.17 8.51 -39.90
N ASN A 2 7.95 9.04 -40.03
CA ASN A 2 7.25 9.74 -38.95
C ASN A 2 6.14 8.82 -38.44
N ARG A 3 6.32 8.21 -37.26
CA ARG A 3 5.24 7.50 -36.55
C ARG A 3 4.67 8.43 -35.48
N SER A 4 3.64 9.17 -35.84
CA SER A 4 2.81 9.90 -34.89
C SER A 4 1.94 8.89 -34.12
N PHE A 5 2.23 8.71 -32.84
CA PHE A 5 1.35 7.99 -31.92
C PHE A 5 0.21 8.91 -31.47
N ASN A 6 -0.88 8.91 -32.23
CA ASN A 6 -2.17 9.45 -31.80
C ASN A 6 -3.03 8.29 -31.27
N LYS A 7 -2.97 8.05 -29.96
CA LYS A 7 -4.00 7.32 -29.20
C LYS A 7 -3.66 7.50 -27.72
N SER A 8 -4.39 8.35 -26.99
CA SER A 8 -4.59 8.26 -25.52
C SER A 8 -5.33 9.48 -24.96
N GLN A 9 -6.50 9.85 -25.50
CA GLN A 9 -7.40 10.79 -24.79
C GLN A 9 -8.75 10.17 -24.41
N THR A 10 -9.09 8.98 -24.93
CA THR A 10 -10.39 8.33 -24.66
C THR A 10 -10.34 7.22 -23.59
N LEU A 11 -9.16 6.86 -23.08
CA LEU A 11 -9.01 5.86 -21.99
C LEU A 11 -9.11 6.46 -20.58
N ARG A 12 -9.47 7.74 -20.45
CA ARG A 12 -9.55 8.41 -19.13
C ARG A 12 -10.81 8.08 -18.33
N TYR A 13 -11.73 7.27 -18.87
CA TYR A 13 -13.02 6.98 -18.23
C TYR A 13 -13.24 5.49 -17.88
N LEU A 14 -12.30 4.59 -18.25
CA LEU A 14 -12.45 3.13 -18.03
C LEU A 14 -11.41 2.51 -17.07
N GLU A 15 -10.42 3.26 -16.58
CA GLU A 15 -9.34 2.69 -15.74
C GLU A 15 -9.12 3.45 -14.42
N CYS A 16 -10.14 3.49 -13.55
CA CYS A 16 -9.90 3.79 -12.13
C CYS A 16 -9.86 2.49 -11.28
N SER A 17 -9.39 1.39 -11.89
CA SER A 17 -9.11 0.13 -11.18
C SER A 17 -7.84 0.21 -10.34
N ALA A 18 -6.92 1.13 -10.64
CA ALA A 18 -5.67 1.20 -9.90
C ALA A 18 -5.86 1.90 -8.54
N VAL A 19 -5.48 1.21 -7.45
CA VAL A 19 -5.33 1.79 -6.11
C VAL A 19 -3.87 2.18 -5.94
N GLU A 20 -3.61 3.44 -5.63
CA GLU A 20 -2.27 3.85 -5.24
C GLU A 20 -1.98 3.38 -3.82
N VAL A 21 -0.79 2.85 -3.58
CA VAL A 21 -0.32 2.41 -2.27
C VAL A 21 0.86 3.28 -1.86
N LYS A 22 0.77 3.94 -0.69
CA LYS A 22 1.90 4.61 -0.03
C LYS A 22 2.32 3.76 1.15
N SER A 23 3.43 3.06 0.99
CA SER A 23 4.01 2.18 2.00
C SER A 23 5.12 2.90 2.78
N LYS A 24 5.09 2.79 4.11
CA LYS A 24 6.06 3.39 5.02
C LYS A 24 6.79 2.33 5.84
N PHE A 25 8.12 2.37 5.84
CA PHE A 25 8.96 1.53 6.69
C PHE A 25 9.97 2.41 7.44
N GLY A 26 9.82 2.56 8.76
CA GLY A 26 10.66 3.48 9.53
C GLY A 26 10.50 4.94 9.08
N ALA A 27 11.54 5.51 8.45
CA ALA A 27 11.53 6.86 7.85
C ALA A 27 11.34 6.84 6.32
N GLU A 28 11.33 5.66 5.71
CA GLU A 28 11.27 5.48 4.27
C GLU A 28 9.83 5.44 3.76
N PHE A 29 9.59 6.03 2.58
CA PHE A 29 8.31 5.99 1.89
C PHE A 29 8.48 5.51 0.45
N ARG A 30 7.62 4.59 0.03
CA ARG A 30 7.58 4.08 -1.35
C ARG A 30 6.15 4.04 -1.87
N ARG A 31 5.96 4.42 -3.14
CA ARG A 31 4.67 4.41 -3.82
C ARG A 31 4.68 3.41 -4.96
N PHE A 32 3.62 2.62 -5.06
CA PHE A 32 3.35 1.71 -6.16
C PHE A 32 1.82 1.58 -6.32
N SER A 33 1.36 0.89 -7.36
CA SER A 33 -0.07 0.74 -7.63
C SER A 33 -0.48 -0.73 -7.61
N LEU A 34 -1.70 -1.00 -7.16
CA LEU A 34 -2.34 -2.31 -7.19
C LEU A 34 -3.63 -2.25 -8.00
N ASP A 35 -4.07 -3.38 -8.53
CA ASP A 35 -5.41 -3.50 -9.11
C ASP A 35 -6.45 -3.68 -7.98
N ARG A 36 -7.52 -2.89 -8.02
CA ARG A 36 -8.59 -2.88 -7.03
C ARG A 36 -9.43 -4.14 -7.06
N TYR A 37 -9.73 -4.66 -8.25
CA TYR A 37 -10.63 -5.79 -8.43
C TYR A 37 -9.89 -7.12 -8.38
N LYS A 38 -8.57 -7.12 -8.66
CA LYS A 38 -7.70 -8.29 -8.63
C LYS A 38 -6.39 -7.99 -7.89
N PRO A 39 -6.43 -7.67 -6.59
CA PRO A 39 -5.23 -7.34 -5.83
C PRO A 39 -4.30 -8.54 -5.56
N GLY A 40 -4.76 -9.77 -5.82
CA GLY A 40 -4.00 -11.00 -5.57
C GLY A 40 -4.15 -11.50 -4.13
N LYS A 41 -3.19 -12.29 -3.65
CA LYS A 41 -3.14 -12.80 -2.28
C LYS A 41 -2.28 -11.91 -1.38
N PHE A 42 -2.54 -11.95 -0.08
CA PHE A 42 -1.74 -11.25 0.92
C PHE A 42 -0.26 -11.67 0.86
N GLU A 43 0.02 -12.95 0.66
CA GLU A 43 1.40 -13.47 0.56
C GLU A 43 2.21 -12.82 -0.58
N ASP A 44 1.57 -12.59 -1.73
CA ASP A 44 2.21 -11.94 -2.87
C ASP A 44 2.45 -10.46 -2.59
N PHE A 45 1.49 -9.81 -1.94
CA PHE A 45 1.63 -8.44 -1.48
C PHE A 45 2.73 -8.28 -0.43
N TYR A 46 2.83 -9.21 0.51
CA TYR A 46 3.88 -9.25 1.54
C TYR A 46 5.27 -9.36 0.90
N LYS A 47 5.45 -10.27 -0.04
CA LYS A 47 6.70 -10.41 -0.82
C LYS A 47 7.02 -9.16 -1.62
N LEU A 48 6.01 -8.53 -2.24
CA LEU A 48 6.16 -7.28 -2.98
C LEU A 48 6.67 -6.16 -2.07
N ILE A 49 6.10 -6.01 -0.87
CA ILE A 49 6.56 -5.03 0.13
C ILE A 49 8.02 -5.26 0.52
N LEU A 50 8.39 -6.50 0.83
CA LEU A 50 9.77 -6.84 1.18
C LEU A 50 10.74 -6.50 0.05
N HIS A 51 10.37 -6.82 -1.19
CA HIS A 51 11.17 -6.52 -2.37
C HIS A 51 11.33 -5.01 -2.58
N ILE A 52 10.23 -4.26 -2.52
CA ILE A 52 10.19 -2.81 -2.74
C ILE A 52 11.03 -2.06 -1.70
N HIS A 53 10.98 -2.46 -0.42
CA HIS A 53 11.76 -1.83 0.66
C HIS A 53 13.15 -2.47 0.88
N HIS A 54 13.57 -3.40 0.03
CA HIS A 54 14.84 -4.13 0.16
C HIS A 54 15.04 -4.76 1.56
N ILE A 55 13.98 -5.31 2.13
CA ILE A 55 13.99 -5.93 3.46
C ILE A 55 14.38 -7.40 3.29
N ALA A 56 15.57 -7.76 3.76
CA ALA A 56 16.06 -9.14 3.78
C ALA A 56 16.11 -9.69 5.21
N ASN A 57 15.73 -10.96 5.39
CA ASN A 57 15.84 -11.73 6.64
C ASN A 57 15.16 -11.10 7.88
N LEU A 58 14.10 -10.32 7.69
CA LEU A 58 13.35 -9.68 8.77
C LEU A 58 11.87 -10.02 8.65
N GLU A 59 11.28 -10.49 9.74
CA GLU A 59 9.83 -10.60 9.87
C GLU A 59 9.24 -9.21 10.12
N VAL A 60 8.23 -8.84 9.32
CA VAL A 60 7.56 -7.56 9.44
C VAL A 60 6.06 -7.73 9.60
N MET A 61 5.44 -6.82 10.32
CA MET A 61 4.00 -6.68 10.37
C MET A 61 3.57 -5.56 9.43
N ILE A 62 2.47 -5.79 8.74
CA ILE A 62 1.86 -4.84 7.82
C ILE A 62 0.54 -4.39 8.42
N GLY A 63 0.30 -3.09 8.45
CA GLY A 63 -0.98 -2.50 8.78
C GLY A 63 -1.39 -1.44 7.77
N TYR A 64 -2.67 -1.10 7.72
CA TYR A 64 -3.19 0.00 6.92
C TYR A 64 -3.99 0.97 7.77
N ALA A 65 -4.05 2.23 7.33
CA ALA A 65 -4.99 3.19 7.88
C ALA A 65 -6.32 3.06 7.14
N ASP A 66 -7.38 2.73 7.87
CA ASP A 66 -8.75 2.72 7.32
C ASP A 66 -9.29 4.15 7.16
N VAL A 67 -10.44 4.30 6.51
CA VAL A 67 -11.13 5.59 6.29
C VAL A 67 -11.45 6.34 7.58
N HIS A 68 -11.57 5.62 8.70
CA HIS A 68 -11.78 6.17 10.03
C HIS A 68 -10.49 6.66 10.71
N GLY A 69 -9.32 6.39 10.13
CA GLY A 69 -8.01 6.74 10.68
C GLY A 69 -7.39 5.65 11.56
N ASP A 70 -8.14 4.59 11.86
CA ASP A 70 -7.67 3.44 12.64
C ASP A 70 -6.59 2.66 11.88
N LEU A 71 -5.55 2.26 12.60
CA LEU A 71 -4.55 1.35 12.06
C LEU A 71 -4.97 -0.09 12.29
N LEU A 72 -5.26 -0.80 11.19
CA LEU A 72 -5.67 -2.19 11.22
C LEU A 72 -4.58 -3.11 10.63
N PRO A 73 -4.30 -4.27 11.24
CA PRO A 73 -3.32 -5.21 10.70
C PRO A 73 -3.84 -5.87 9.41
N ILE A 74 -2.93 -6.11 8.47
CA ILE A 74 -3.14 -6.97 7.31
C ILE A 74 -2.37 -8.27 7.56
N ASN A 75 -3.10 -9.32 7.92
CA ASN A 75 -2.55 -10.64 8.27
C ASN A 75 -3.22 -11.79 7.51
N ASN A 76 -4.25 -11.51 6.71
CA ASN A 76 -4.97 -12.50 5.92
C ASN A 76 -5.50 -11.84 4.63
N ASP A 77 -5.99 -12.69 3.71
CA ASP A 77 -6.50 -12.25 2.41
C ASP A 77 -7.74 -11.35 2.53
N ASP A 78 -8.61 -11.59 3.51
CA ASP A 78 -9.84 -10.80 3.73
C ASP A 78 -9.54 -9.35 4.15
N ASN A 79 -8.62 -9.18 5.11
CA ASN A 79 -8.16 -7.87 5.58
C ASN A 79 -7.40 -7.14 4.47
N PHE A 80 -6.65 -7.86 3.65
CA PHE A 80 -5.98 -7.29 2.48
C PHE A 80 -7.00 -6.78 1.45
N PHE A 81 -8.00 -7.58 1.11
CA PHE A 81 -9.06 -7.17 0.21
C PHE A 81 -9.85 -5.96 0.76
N LYS A 82 -10.13 -5.96 2.06
CA LYS A 82 -10.79 -4.84 2.74
C LYS A 82 -9.93 -3.56 2.70
N ALA A 83 -8.62 -3.66 2.91
CA ALA A 83 -7.70 -2.54 2.82
C ALA A 83 -7.70 -1.92 1.40
N VAL A 84 -7.61 -2.77 0.37
CA VAL A 84 -7.61 -2.30 -1.03
C VAL A 84 -8.97 -1.69 -1.42
N SER A 85 -10.08 -2.31 -0.98
CA SER A 85 -11.43 -1.86 -1.32
C SER A 85 -11.83 -0.56 -0.61
N SER A 86 -11.41 -0.39 0.65
CA SER A 86 -11.68 0.82 1.44
C SER A 86 -10.86 2.02 0.95
N ALA A 87 -9.66 1.79 0.41
CA ALA A 87 -8.76 2.85 -0.05
C ALA A 87 -9.35 3.69 -1.20
N HIS A 88 -9.54 4.98 -0.94
CA HIS A 88 -9.99 5.97 -1.92
C HIS A 88 -9.27 7.31 -1.73
N PRO A 89 -8.40 7.76 -2.67
CA PRO A 89 -7.75 7.02 -3.76
C PRO A 89 -6.44 6.32 -3.34
N LEU A 90 -5.98 6.52 -2.09
CA LEU A 90 -4.66 6.14 -1.60
C LEU A 90 -4.76 5.18 -0.41
N LEU A 91 -4.20 3.98 -0.55
CA LEU A 91 -3.99 3.04 0.54
C LEU A 91 -2.71 3.40 1.29
N ARG A 92 -2.83 3.79 2.56
CA ARG A 92 -1.68 4.09 3.42
C ARG A 92 -1.29 2.82 4.18
N VAL A 93 -0.11 2.29 3.88
CA VAL A 93 0.40 1.05 4.47
C VAL A 93 1.60 1.36 5.36
N PHE A 94 1.62 0.74 6.53
CA PHE A 94 2.67 0.87 7.53
C PHE A 94 3.30 -0.49 7.75
N ILE A 95 4.62 -0.51 7.68
CA ILE A 95 5.44 -1.72 7.81
C ILE A 95 6.30 -1.55 9.04
N GLN A 96 6.34 -2.59 9.86
CA GLN A 96 7.10 -2.58 11.11
C GLN A 96 7.89 -3.86 11.27
N ARG A 97 9.08 -3.78 11.83
CA ARG A 97 9.81 -4.98 12.27
C ARG A 97 9.09 -5.63 13.45
N GLN A 98 9.02 -6.95 13.44
CA GLN A 98 8.51 -7.72 14.58
C GLN A 98 9.34 -7.38 15.83
N GLY A 99 8.66 -6.97 16.91
CA GLY A 99 9.31 -6.52 18.16
C GLY A 99 9.42 -5.00 18.38
N GLN A 100 9.06 -4.15 17.42
CA GLN A 100 9.08 -2.67 17.57
C GLN A 100 7.69 -2.03 17.77
N GLN A 101 6.69 -2.79 18.24
CA GLN A 101 5.29 -2.34 18.35
C GLN A 101 5.11 -1.10 19.24
N LEU A 102 5.80 -1.02 20.38
CA LEU A 102 5.63 0.06 21.37
C LEU A 102 6.04 1.45 20.85
N LEU A 103 6.90 1.53 19.84
CA LEU A 103 7.35 2.80 19.27
C LEU A 103 6.39 3.36 18.19
N PHE A 104 5.38 2.57 17.78
CA PHE A 104 4.55 2.89 16.63
C PHE A 104 3.54 3.99 16.90
N SER A 105 2.83 3.92 18.04
CA SER A 105 1.76 4.85 18.38
C SER A 105 2.28 6.30 18.39
N LEU A 106 3.44 6.54 19.00
CA LEU A 106 4.07 7.86 19.11
C LEU A 106 4.57 8.42 17.76
N ARG A 107 4.92 7.57 16.78
CA ARG A 107 5.38 8.00 15.46
C ARG A 107 4.26 8.12 14.43
N TYR A 108 3.09 7.53 14.70
CA TYR A 108 1.94 7.56 13.81
C TYR A 108 1.21 8.90 13.87
N GLU A 109 1.01 9.47 15.06
CA GLU A 109 0.41 10.80 15.22
C GLU A 109 1.16 11.88 14.43
N VAL A 110 2.49 11.83 14.44
CA VAL A 110 3.33 12.78 13.69
C VAL A 110 3.24 12.61 12.17
N CYS A 111 2.86 11.42 11.68
CA CYS A 111 2.87 11.09 10.25
C CYS A 111 1.52 11.19 9.54
N ILE A 112 0.41 11.42 10.26
CA ILE A 112 -0.87 11.81 9.63
C ILE A 112 -0.88 13.31 9.32
N LEU A 113 -0.12 14.11 10.06
CA LEU A 113 -0.07 15.58 9.97
C LEU A 113 0.83 16.15 8.85
N ASN A 114 1.40 15.31 7.97
CA ASN A 114 2.24 15.73 6.82
C ASN A 114 1.86 14.97 5.55
#